data_AF-A0A377M3N6-F1
#
_entry.id   AF-A0A377M3N6-F1
#
_cell.length_a   1.000
_cell.length_b   1.000
_cell.length_c   1.000
_cell.angle_alpha   90.00
_cell.angle_beta   90.00
_cell.angle_gamma   90.00
#
_symmetry.space_group_name_H-M   'P 1'
#
loop_
_entity.id
_entity.type
_entity.pdbx_description
1 polymer ?
#
loop_
_entity_poly.entity_id
_entity_poly.type
_entity_poly.pdbx_seq_one_letter_code
_entity_poly.pdbx_strand_id
1 'polypeptide(L)' 'MEFFDIRKMPVSLWRNGAGETREICCFPPATRDFFWRASIATIASNGEFSSFPGVDRVITLLEGGK' A
#
# COMPACT_ATOMS: atom_id res chain seq x y z
N MET A 1 10.18 5.42 -19.37
CA MET A 1 10.06 5.65 -17.92
C MET A 1 8.68 6.21 -17.68
N GLU A 2 7.84 5.49 -16.95
CA GLU A 2 6.50 5.97 -16.61
C GLU A 2 6.55 6.63 -15.24
N PHE A 3 5.87 7.77 -15.13
CA PHE A 3 5.72 8.51 -13.88
C PHE A 3 4.27 8.47 -13.45
N PHE A 4 4.03 8.44 -12.14
CA PHE A 4 2.70 8.51 -11.55
C PHE A 4 2.56 9.77 -10.69
N ASP A 5 1.36 10.38 -10.70
CA ASP A 5 0.98 11.43 -9.76
C ASP A 5 0.12 10.82 -8.67
N ILE A 6 0.65 10.76 -7.45
CA ILE A 6 -0.03 10.18 -6.28
C ILE A 6 -1.45 10.73 -6.08
N ARG A 7 -1.68 12.00 -6.43
CA ARG A 7 -2.98 12.67 -6.25
C ARG A 7 -4.03 12.19 -7.26
N LYS A 8 -3.60 11.56 -8.36
CA LYS A 8 -4.46 11.03 -9.43
C LYS A 8 -4.65 9.51 -9.34
N MET A 9 -3.97 8.84 -8.42
CA MET A 9 -4.06 7.40 -8.27
C MET A 9 -5.36 6.98 -7.56
N PRO A 10 -5.96 5.84 -7.95
CA PRO A 10 -7.11 5.29 -7.25
C PRO A 10 -6.82 5.04 -5.77
N VAL A 11 -7.80 5.36 -4.93
CA VAL A 11 -7.75 5.14 -3.49
C VAL A 11 -8.53 3.89 -3.12
N SER A 12 -7.90 2.97 -2.39
CA SER A 12 -8.54 1.80 -1.80
C SER A 12 -8.59 1.94 -0.28
N LEU A 13 -9.78 2.19 0.26
CA LEU A 13 -10.00 2.31 1.71
C LEU A 13 -9.83 0.95 2.40
N TRP A 14 -9.20 0.94 3.57
CA TRP A 14 -9.09 -0.28 4.36
C TRP A 14 -10.41 -0.64 5.00
N ARG A 15 -10.71 -1.94 5.08
CA ARG A 15 -11.94 -2.46 5.69
C ARG A 15 -12.12 -2.05 7.15
N ASN A 16 -11.03 -1.85 7.88
CA ASN A 16 -11.04 -1.42 9.28
C ASN A 16 -11.16 0.11 9.45
N GLY A 17 -11.21 0.88 8.37
CA GLY A 17 -11.27 2.35 8.40
C GLY A 17 -9.99 3.03 8.93
N ALA A 18 -8.93 2.28 9.21
CA ALA A 18 -7.70 2.80 9.82
C ALA A 18 -6.70 3.38 8.80
N GLY A 19 -7.09 3.49 7.53
CA GLY A 19 -6.21 3.98 6.49
C GLY A 19 -6.69 3.67 5.08
N GLU A 20 -5.77 3.90 4.14
CA GLU A 20 -5.99 3.72 2.71
C GLU A 20 -4.70 3.31 2.01
N THR A 21 -4.85 2.68 0.85
CA THR A 21 -3.75 2.33 -0.04
C THR A 21 -3.97 2.89 -1.43
N ARG A 22 -2.89 3.42 -2.02
CA ARG A 22 -2.77 3.72 -3.46
C ARG A 22 -1.76 2.74 -4.05
N GLU A 23 -2.22 1.86 -4.93
CA GLU A 23 -1.36 0.86 -5.57
C GLU A 23 -0.58 1.49 -6.74
N ILE A 24 0.75 1.35 -6.73
CA ILE A 24 1.62 1.80 -7.82
C ILE A 24 1.69 0.70 -8.88
N CYS A 25 1.93 -0.54 -8.45
CA CYS A 25 2.01 -1.70 -9.33
C CYS A 25 1.88 -3.01 -8.55
N CYS A 26 1.46 -4.06 -9.26
CA CYS A 26 1.34 -5.41 -8.75
C CYS A 26 1.60 -6.38 -9.92
N PHE A 27 2.49 -7.37 -9.73
CA PHE A 27 2.78 -8.36 -10.75
C PHE A 27 2.88 -9.79 -10.18
N PRO A 28 2.16 -10.77 -10.76
CA PRO A 28 1.06 -10.56 -11.71
C PRO A 28 -0.05 -9.69 -11.10
N PRO A 29 -0.92 -9.05 -11.90
CA PRO A 29 -2.07 -8.32 -11.38
C PRO A 29 -2.95 -9.26 -10.54
N ALA A 30 -2.84 -9.14 -9.23
CA ALA A 30 -3.50 -10.02 -8.27
C ALA A 30 -3.69 -9.27 -6.94
N THR A 31 -4.66 -9.72 -6.15
CA THR A 31 -4.92 -9.16 -4.82
C THR A 31 -4.08 -9.83 -3.72
N ARG A 32 -3.62 -11.07 -3.95
CA ARG A 32 -2.86 -11.87 -2.98
C ARG A 32 -1.70 -12.64 -3.59
N ASP A 33 -1.93 -13.31 -4.72
CA ASP A 33 -0.92 -14.17 -5.35
C ASP A 33 -0.04 -13.39 -6.32
N PHE A 34 0.70 -12.41 -5.79
CA PHE A 34 1.66 -11.60 -6.53
C PHE A 34 3.11 -12.02 -6.22
N PHE A 35 4.02 -11.77 -7.16
CA PHE A 35 5.46 -11.90 -6.94
C PHE A 35 6.02 -10.63 -6.29
N TRP A 36 5.56 -9.45 -6.73
CA TRP A 36 5.90 -8.20 -6.08
C TRP A 36 4.79 -7.17 -6.25
N ARG A 37 4.72 -6.26 -5.29
CA ARG A 37 3.74 -5.19 -5.22
C ARG A 37 4.36 -3.96 -4.58
N ALA A 38 4.14 -2.80 -5.17
CA ALA A 38 4.50 -1.51 -4.58
C ALA A 38 3.26 -0.64 -4.42
N SER A 39 3.14 0.01 -3.28
CA SER A 39 2.00 0.86 -2.94
C SER A 39 2.39 1.93 -1.93
N ILE A 40 1.59 2.99 -1.87
CA ILE A 40 1.67 4.01 -0.82
C ILE A 40 0.50 3.81 0.14
N ALA A 41 0.78 3.80 1.44
CA ALA A 41 -0.21 3.66 2.48
C ALA A 41 -0.30 4.94 3.32
N THR A 42 -1.53 5.40 3.55
CA THR A 42 -1.82 6.44 4.56
C THR A 42 -2.42 5.76 5.77
N ILE A 43 -1.85 6.00 6.94
CA ILE A 43 -2.29 5.43 8.22
C ILE A 43 -3.06 6.50 8.97
N ALA A 44 -4.37 6.32 9.14
CA ALA A 44 -5.25 7.28 9.81
C ALA A 44 -5.33 7.04 11.33
N SER A 45 -5.10 5.81 11.78
CA SER A 45 -5.09 5.45 13.20
C SER A 45 -4.19 4.25 13.47
N ASN A 46 -3.81 4.07 14.74
CA ASN A 46 -3.03 2.91 15.17
C ASN A 46 -3.81 1.62 14.92
N GLY A 47 -3.11 0.60 14.44
CA GLY A 47 -3.68 -0.71 14.19
C GLY A 47 -2.64 -1.65 13.60
N GLU A 48 -2.98 -2.93 13.54
CA GLU A 48 -2.11 -3.93 12.94
C GLU A 48 -2.21 -3.90 11.42
N PHE A 49 -1.07 -4.09 10.76
CA PHE A 49 -1.08 -4.38 9.32
C PHE A 49 -1.55 -5.80 9.05
N SER A 50 -2.22 -5.99 7.91
CA SER A 50 -2.53 -7.32 7.41
C SER A 50 -1.27 -8.15 7.22
N SER A 51 -1.36 -9.44 7.54
CA SER A 51 -0.32 -10.42 7.28
C SER A 51 -0.35 -10.87 5.82
N PHE A 52 0.84 -11.01 5.24
CA PHE A 52 1.04 -11.58 3.92
C PHE A 52 2.07 -12.72 4.07
N PRO A 53 1.62 -13.95 4.38
CA PRO A 53 2.51 -15.08 4.60
C PRO A 53 3.40 -15.33 3.38
N GLY A 54 4.70 -15.54 3.61
CA GLY A 54 5.66 -15.79 2.53
C GLY A 54 6.08 -14.55 1.72
N VAL A 55 5.64 -13.35 2.13
CA VAL A 55 6.02 -12.08 1.48
C VAL A 55 6.94 -11.29 2.40
N ASP A 56 8.13 -10.98 1.91
CA ASP A 56 9.02 -10.02 2.56
C ASP A 56 8.49 -8.59 2.35
N ARG A 57 8.44 -7.81 3.43
CA ARG A 57 7.90 -6.45 3.41
C ARG A 57 8.92 -5.45 3.94
N VAL A 58 9.22 -4.46 3.12
CA VAL A 58 9.99 -3.26 3.49
C VAL A 58 9.06 -2.05 3.44
N ILE A 59 9.13 -1.21 4.46
CA ILE A 59 8.31 0.01 4.58
C ILE A 59 9.22 1.18 4.92
N THR A 60 8.97 2.31 4.27
CA THR A 60 9.66 3.58 4.53
C THR A 60 8.62 4.64 4.81
N LEU A 61 8.83 5.44 5.87
CA LEU A 61 7.99 6.59 6.16
C LEU A 61 8.23 7.67 5.09
N LEU A 62 7.15 8.12 4.42
CA LEU A 62 7.23 9.18 3.42
C LEU A 62 6.92 10.57 4.00
N GLU A 63 5.96 10.64 4.92
CA GLU A 63 5.51 11.87 5.58
C GLU A 63 4.95 11.55 6.97
N GLY A 64 5.10 12.49 7.92
CA GLY A 64 4.62 12.38 9.30
C GLY A 64 5.77 12.37 10.33
N GLY A 65 5.55 11.74 11.49
CA GLY A 65 6.59 11.52 12.50
C GLY A 65 6.88 12.72 13.42
N LYS A 66 5.90 13.59 13.64
CA LYS A 66 5.97 14.55 14.75
C LYS A 66 5.71 13.88 16.09
#